data_AF-A0A7V9UZC2-F1
#
_entry.id   AF-A0A7V9UZC2-F1
#
_cell.length_a   1.000
_cell.length_b   1.000
_cell.length_c   1.000
_cell.angle_alpha   90.00
_cell.angle_beta   90.00
_cell.angle_gamma   90.00
#
_symmetry.space_group_name_H-M   'P 1'
#
loop_
_entity.id
_entity.type
_entity.pdbx_description
1 polymer ?
#
loop_
_entity_poly.entity_id
_entity_poly.type
_entity_poly.pdbx_seq_one_letter_code
_entity_poly.pdbx_strand_id
1 'polypeptide(L)' 'MTQYGTLRVWAALLMFVGVLGLVSAAVGTLIWAFEVDGFWQTIGVLLIGGPLALFFAIVPIALAQALRALADVGDTVSAR' A
#
# COMPACT_ATOMS: atom_id res chain seq x y z
N MET A 1 5.69 26.24 -9.40
CA MET A 1 5.31 25.00 -8.68
C MET A 1 3.84 25.15 -8.31
N THR A 2 2.98 24.18 -8.63
CA THR A 2 1.57 24.18 -8.19
C THR A 2 1.51 24.31 -6.67
N GLN A 3 0.53 25.02 -6.13
CA GLN A 3 0.39 25.26 -4.69
C GLN A 3 0.37 23.95 -3.87
N TYR A 4 -0.01 22.84 -4.50
CA TYR A 4 -0.08 21.50 -3.90
C TYR A 4 1.09 20.56 -4.28
N GLY A 5 2.26 21.11 -4.67
CA GLY A 5 3.44 20.32 -5.02
C GLY A 5 3.90 19.34 -3.92
N THR A 6 3.81 19.75 -2.66
CA THR A 6 4.16 18.91 -1.50
C THR A 6 3.30 17.66 -1.40
N LEU A 7 1.98 17.76 -1.64
CA LEU A 7 1.08 16.60 -1.63
C LEU A 7 1.47 15.58 -2.71
N ARG A 8 1.89 16.05 -3.89
CA ARG A 8 2.33 15.18 -4.99
C ARG A 8 3.65 14.47 -4.69
N VAL A 9 4.58 15.14 -4.03
CA VAL A 9 5.83 14.52 -3.58
C VAL A 9 5.56 13.43 -2.55
N TRP A 10 4.71 13.71 -1.56
CA TRP A 10 4.32 12.70 -0.56
C TRP A 10 3.53 11.55 -1.20
N ALA A 11 2.65 11.83 -2.15
CA ALA A 11 1.97 10.79 -2.92
C ALA A 11 2.96 9.87 -3.65
N ALA A 12 3.96 10.43 -4.32
CA ALA A 12 4.98 9.65 -5.02
C ALA A 12 5.81 8.79 -4.05
N LEU A 13 6.21 9.36 -2.90
CA LEU A 13 6.95 8.62 -1.87
C LEU A 13 6.11 7.47 -1.29
N LEU A 14 4.86 7.73 -0.92
CA LEU A 14 3.95 6.71 -0.39
C LEU A 14 3.63 5.63 -1.41
N MET A 15 3.52 5.99 -2.69
CA MET A 15 3.36 5.02 -3.77
C MET A 15 4.56 4.08 -3.83
N PHE A 16 5.77 4.63 -3.83
CA PHE A 16 7.02 3.86 -3.85
C PHE A 16 7.14 2.92 -2.64
N VAL A 17 6.96 3.46 -1.43
CA VAL A 17 7.00 2.67 -0.19
C VAL A 17 5.90 1.62 -0.18
N GLY A 18 4.70 1.95 -0.63
CA GLY A 18 3.57 1.02 -0.70
C GLY A 18 3.81 -0.15 -1.64
N VAL A 19 4.38 0.09 -2.83
CA VAL A 19 4.73 -0.97 -3.78
C VAL A 19 5.81 -1.89 -3.18
N LEU A 20 6.86 -1.32 -2.57
CA LEU A 20 7.88 -2.12 -1.89
C LEU A 20 7.28 -2.94 -0.75
N GLY A 21 6.39 -2.34 0.05
CA GLY A 21 5.69 -3.00 1.14
C GLY A 21 4.82 -4.15 0.65
N LEU A 22 4.07 -3.96 -0.43
CA LEU A 22 3.22 -4.99 -1.02
C LEU A 22 4.03 -6.18 -1.53
N VAL A 23 5.12 -5.93 -2.25
CA VAL A 23 6.03 -6.99 -2.73
C VAL A 23 6.64 -7.75 -1.55
N SER A 24 7.12 -7.01 -0.54
CA SER A 24 7.70 -7.60 0.67
C SER A 24 6.68 -8.44 1.45
N ALA A 25 5.43 -7.98 1.57
CA ALA A 25 4.37 -8.71 2.23
C ALA A 25 3.95 -9.97 1.46
N ALA A 26 3.92 -9.92 0.13
CA ALA A 26 3.66 -11.09 -0.71
C ALA A 26 4.75 -12.16 -0.52
N VAL A 27 6.02 -11.76 -0.63
CA VAL A 27 7.16 -12.68 -0.42
C VAL A 27 7.17 -13.21 1.02
N GLY A 28 6.98 -12.35 2.01
CA GLY A 28 6.92 -12.73 3.42
C GLY A 28 5.78 -13.70 3.72
N THR A 29 4.61 -13.52 3.09
CA THR A 29 3.48 -14.46 3.22
C THR A 29 3.83 -15.84 2.69
N LEU A 30 4.53 -15.92 1.55
CA LEU A 30 4.97 -17.19 0.97
C LEU A 30 5.99 -17.88 1.90
N ILE A 31 6.98 -17.14 2.39
CA ILE A 31 7.96 -17.66 3.34
C ILE A 31 7.25 -18.18 4.59
N TRP A 32 6.34 -17.40 5.16
CA TRP A 32 5.57 -17.77 6.34
C TRP A 32 4.76 -19.05 6.12
N ALA A 33 4.12 -19.21 4.95
CA ALA A 33 3.36 -20.40 4.60
C ALA A 33 4.24 -21.66 4.50
N PHE A 34 5.52 -21.54 4.13
CA PHE A 34 6.46 -22.66 4.10
C PHE A 34 7.08 -22.97 5.47
N GLU A 35 7.13 -21.99 6.37
CA GLU A 35 7.79 -22.11 7.67
C GLU A 35 6.85 -22.64 8.76
N VAL A 36 5.53 -22.51 8.59
CA VAL A 36 4.57 -23.07 9.55
C VAL A 36 4.43 -24.58 9.38
N ASP A 37 4.69 -25.31 10.46
CA ASP A 37 4.48 -26.76 10.51
C ASP A 37 3.00 -27.09 10.72
N GLY A 38 2.37 -27.64 9.67
CA GLY A 38 1.06 -28.26 9.77
C GLY A 38 0.05 -27.73 8.75
N PHE A 39 -0.83 -28.62 8.30
CA PHE A 39 -1.82 -28.33 7.27
C PHE A 39 -2.75 -27.17 7.65
N TRP A 40 -3.28 -27.19 8.87
CA TRP A 40 -4.22 -26.17 9.34
C TRP A 40 -3.55 -24.80 9.56
N GLN A 41 -2.31 -24.75 10.06
CA GLN A 41 -1.59 -23.48 10.13
C GLN A 41 -1.33 -22.92 8.74
N THR A 42 -0.86 -23.75 7.80
CA THR A 42 -0.60 -23.32 6.41
C THR A 42 -1.86 -22.74 5.77
N ILE A 43 -3.01 -23.41 5.92
CA ILE A 43 -4.30 -22.89 5.44
C ILE A 43 -4.66 -21.57 6.13
N GLY A 44 -4.46 -21.46 7.44
CA GLY A 44 -4.70 -20.21 8.18
C GLY A 44 -3.85 -19.05 7.67
N VAL A 45 -2.57 -19.31 7.37
CA VAL A 45 -1.68 -18.32 6.75
C VAL A 45 -2.21 -17.92 5.38
N LEU A 46 -2.51 -18.86 4.49
CA LEU A 46 -2.89 -18.55 3.12
C LEU A 46 -4.26 -17.87 3.00
N LEU A 47 -5.23 -18.22 3.86
CA LEU A 47 -6.61 -17.73 3.75
C LEU A 47 -6.90 -16.51 4.62
N ILE A 48 -6.11 -16.25 5.66
CA ILE A 48 -6.35 -15.15 6.60
C ILE A 48 -5.10 -14.30 6.73
N GLY A 49 -3.98 -14.90 7.13
CA GLY A 49 -2.73 -14.18 7.40
C GLY A 49 -2.21 -13.37 6.21
N GLY A 50 -2.06 -14.02 5.07
CA GLY A 50 -1.62 -13.45 3.80
C GLY A 50 -2.54 -12.36 3.27
N PRO A 51 -3.85 -12.62 3.13
CA PRO A 51 -4.81 -11.59 2.74
C PRO A 51 -4.79 -10.36 3.65
N LEU A 52 -4.69 -10.54 4.97
CA LEU A 52 -4.56 -9.42 5.90
C LEU A 52 -3.22 -8.68 5.72
N ALA A 53 -2.11 -9.40 5.60
CA ALA A 53 -0.79 -8.80 5.37
C ALA A 53 -0.76 -7.95 4.09
N LEU A 54 -1.31 -8.49 2.99
CA LEU A 54 -1.44 -7.78 1.74
C LEU A 54 -2.39 -6.57 1.85
N PHE A 55 -3.52 -6.73 2.53
CA PHE A 55 -4.47 -5.64 2.77
C PHE A 55 -3.83 -4.47 3.54
N PHE A 56 -3.04 -4.75 4.57
CA PHE A 56 -2.32 -3.69 5.27
C PHE A 56 -1.18 -3.11 4.42
N ALA A 57 -0.52 -3.92 3.59
CA ALA A 57 0.54 -3.46 2.72
C ALA A 57 0.08 -2.50 1.61
N ILE A 58 -1.21 -2.52 1.22
CA ILE A 58 -1.76 -1.55 0.25
C ILE A 58 -2.08 -0.18 0.85
N VAL A 59 -2.08 -0.01 2.18
CA VAL A 59 -2.47 1.24 2.84
C VAL A 59 -1.67 2.45 2.34
N PRO A 60 -0.32 2.40 2.21
CA PRO A 60 0.44 3.53 1.67
C PRO A 60 0.07 3.85 0.23
N ILE A 61 -0.26 2.84 -0.60
CA ILE A 61 -0.71 3.04 -1.98
C ILE A 61 -2.05 3.77 -2.00
N ALA A 62 -3.01 3.33 -1.18
CA ALA A 62 -4.31 3.99 -1.09
C ALA A 62 -4.17 5.45 -0.64
N LEU A 63 -3.33 5.71 0.36
CA LEU A 63 -3.06 7.06 0.83
C LEU A 63 -2.37 7.91 -0.24
N ALA A 64 -1.42 7.35 -0.99
CA ALA A 64 -0.79 8.02 -2.11
C ALA A 64 -1.81 8.50 -3.15
N GLN A 65 -2.76 7.65 -3.51
CA GLN A 65 -3.83 8.01 -4.45
C GLN A 65 -4.74 9.10 -3.87
N ALA A 66 -5.08 9.02 -2.59
CA ALA A 66 -5.88 10.04 -1.92
C ALA A 66 -5.18 11.42 -1.91
N LEU A 67 -3.88 11.47 -1.58
CA LEU A 67 -3.11 12.72 -1.61
C LEU A 67 -3.01 13.31 -3.02
N ARG A 68 -2.84 12.47 -4.03
CA ARG A 68 -2.80 12.92 -5.43
C ARG A 68 -4.14 13.51 -5.86
N ALA A 69 -5.25 12.82 -5.55
CA ALA A 69 -6.59 13.33 -5.82
C ALA A 69 -6.87 14.67 -5.13
N LEU A 70 -6.44 14.82 -3.86
CA LEU A 70 -6.56 16.08 -3.12
C LEU A 70 -5.76 17.22 -3.78
N ALA A 71 -4.55 16.94 -4.26
CA ALA A 71 -3.73 17.92 -4.96
C ALA A 71 -4.39 18.37 -6.27
N ASP A 72 -4.96 17.44 -7.02
CA ASP A 72 -5.62 17.71 -8.31
C ASP A 72 -6.92 18.52 -8.12
N VAL A 73 -7.71 18.21 -7.09
CA VAL A 73 -8.88 19.02 -6.70
C VAL A 73 -8.45 20.41 -6.23
N GLY A 74 -7.40 20.50 -5.42
CA GLY A 74 -6.87 21.78 -4.93
C GLY A 74 -6.45 22.72 -6.06
N ASP A 75 -5.70 22.22 -7.04
CA ASP A 75 -5.32 23.02 -8.21
C ASP A 75 -6.54 23.45 -9.04
N THR A 76 -7.54 22.57 -9.18
CA THR A 76 -8.77 22.87 -9.92
C THR A 76 -9.57 24.00 -9.26
N VAL A 77 -9.66 23.99 -7.93
CA VAL A 77 -10.37 25.02 -7.16
C VAL A 77 -9.60 26.34 -7.15
N SER A 78 -8.27 26.30 -6.97
CA SER A 78 -7.44 27.52 -6.94
C SER A 78 -7.32 28.23 -8.29
N ALA A 79 -7.59 27.54 -9.39
CA ALA A 79 -7.58 28.12 -10.74
C ALA A 79 -8.91 28.83 -11.10
N ARG A 80 -9.94 28.70 -10.27
CA ARG A 80 -11.22 29.43 -10.39
C ARG A 80 -11.21 30.70 -9.54
#